data_AF-A0A1Q6QJL3-F1
#
_entry.id   AF-A0A1Q6QJL3-F1
#
_cell.length_a   1.000
_cell.length_b   1.000
_cell.length_c   1.000
_cell.angle_alpha   90.00
_cell.angle_beta   90.00
_cell.angle_gamma   90.00
#
_symmetry.space_group_name_H-M   'P 1'
#
loop_
_entity.id
_entity.type
_entity.pdbx_description
1 polymer ?
#
loop_
_entity_poly.entity_id
_entity_poly.type
_entity_poly.pdbx_seq_one_letter_code
_entity_poly.pdbx_strand_id
1 'polypeptide(L)'
;MKLFRIQSKEEKRLDEIIGRLQMNLSNNYKDSAQANLAELRETYDEMCSQGKLKEKPKAEYGLKLAVYAEKLKGYSHKDQKPYWH
;
A
#
# COMPACT_ATOMS: atom_id res chain seq x y z
N MET A 1 -20.61 -21.15 -9.90
CA MET A 1 -20.88 -19.69 -9.86
C MET A 1 -19.74 -19.00 -9.14
N LYS A 2 -19.11 -17.97 -9.74
CA LYS A 2 -18.18 -17.12 -8.98
C LYS A 2 -19.04 -16.25 -8.06
N LEU A 3 -19.06 -16.59 -6.77
CA LEU A 3 -19.60 -15.72 -5.74
C LEU A 3 -18.81 -14.41 -5.78
N PHE A 4 -19.44 -13.33 -6.22
CA PHE A 4 -18.86 -11.99 -6.11
C PHE A 4 -18.74 -11.66 -4.62
N ARG A 5 -17.52 -11.67 -4.10
CA ARG A 5 -17.24 -11.26 -2.72
C ARG A 5 -17.52 -9.77 -2.63
N ILE A 6 -18.51 -9.39 -1.82
CA ILE A 6 -18.73 -8.00 -1.46
C ILE A 6 -17.56 -7.55 -0.59
N GLN A 7 -16.80 -6.58 -1.07
CA GLN A 7 -15.73 -5.95 -0.29
C GLN A 7 -16.32 -5.00 0.75
N SER A 8 -15.76 -5.03 1.96
CA SER A 8 -16.06 -4.07 3.01
C SER A 8 -15.54 -2.66 2.67
N LYS A 9 -16.01 -1.63 3.40
CA LYS A 9 -15.51 -0.26 3.24
C LYS A 9 -14.02 -0.16 3.60
N GLU A 10 -13.57 -0.97 4.55
CA GLU A 10 -12.18 -1.10 4.96
C GLU A 10 -11.31 -1.64 3.82
N GLU A 11 -11.75 -2.74 3.20
CA GLU A 11 -11.06 -3.32 2.04
C GLU A 11 -10.95 -2.31 0.89
N LYS A 12 -12.03 -1.56 0.60
CA LYS A 12 -12.01 -0.52 -0.43
C LYS A 12 -11.00 0.57 -0.13
N ARG A 13 -10.94 1.06 1.11
CA ARG A 13 -9.96 2.09 1.52
C ARG A 13 -8.52 1.60 1.37
N LEU A 14 -8.24 0.34 1.72
CA LEU A 14 -6.91 -0.25 1.54
C LEU A 14 -6.56 -0.40 0.04
N ASP A 15 -7.51 -0.85 -0.79
CA ASP A 15 -7.32 -0.96 -2.23
C ASP A 15 -7.11 0.41 -2.91
N GLU A 16 -7.79 1.46 -2.44
CA GLU A 16 -7.58 2.84 -2.91
C GLU A 16 -6.16 3.34 -2.63
N ILE A 17 -5.63 3.10 -1.42
CA ILE A 17 -4.25 3.48 -1.08
C ILE A 17 -3.26 2.70 -1.95
N ILE A 18 -3.49 1.39 -2.14
CA ILE A 18 -2.66 0.56 -3.01
C ILE A 18 -2.71 1.06 -4.46
N GLY A 19 -3.87 1.48 -4.95
CA GLY A 19 -4.01 2.07 -6.29
C GLY A 19 -3.16 3.33 -6.47
N ARG A 20 -3.16 4.24 -5.48
CA ARG A 20 -2.30 5.43 -5.49
C ARG A 20 -0.81 5.06 -5.41
N LEU A 21 -0.46 4.11 -4.56
CA LEU A 21 0.91 3.61 -4.43
C LEU A 21 1.41 3.07 -5.78
N GLN A 22 0.63 2.22 -6.44
CA GLN A 22 0.95 1.65 -7.75
C GLN A 22 1.07 2.72 -8.84
N MET A 23 0.18 3.71 -8.84
CA MET A 23 0.24 4.84 -9.76
C MET A 23 1.53 5.64 -9.56
N ASN A 24 1.89 5.96 -8.32
CA ASN A 24 3.12 6.68 -8.01
C ASN A 24 4.38 5.89 -8.36
N LEU A 25 4.39 4.57 -8.11
CA LEU A 25 5.48 3.70 -8.57
C LEU A 25 5.62 3.69 -10.09
N SER A 26 4.50 3.60 -10.82
CA SER A 26 4.50 3.60 -12.29
C SER A 26 5.00 4.92 -12.88
N ASN A 27 4.76 6.03 -12.17
CA ASN A 27 5.22 7.36 -12.55
C ASN A 27 6.59 7.75 -11.96
N ASN A 28 7.30 6.81 -11.31
CA ASN A 28 8.58 7.04 -10.65
C ASN A 28 8.56 8.14 -9.56
N TYR A 29 7.39 8.42 -8.96
CA TYR A 29 7.24 9.32 -7.82
C TYR A 29 7.59 8.59 -6.52
N LYS A 30 8.90 8.43 -6.28
CA LYS A 30 9.44 7.62 -5.18
C LYS A 30 8.95 8.07 -3.79
N ASP A 31 8.98 9.37 -3.53
CA ASP A 31 8.61 9.93 -2.22
C ASP A 31 7.10 9.79 -1.96
N SER A 32 6.28 10.04 -2.99
CA SER A 32 4.84 9.81 -2.92
C SER A 32 4.49 8.35 -2.71
N ALA A 33 5.22 7.42 -3.35
CA ALA A 33 5.03 5.98 -3.15
C ALA A 33 5.42 5.54 -1.72
N GLN A 34 6.49 6.10 -1.15
CA GLN A 34 6.86 5.90 0.26
C GLN A 34 5.77 6.42 1.21
N ALA A 35 5.24 7.62 0.95
CA ALA A 35 4.15 8.18 1.74
C ALA A 35 2.89 7.31 1.69
N ASN A 36 2.52 6.79 0.51
CA ASN A 36 1.39 5.86 0.42
C ASN A 36 1.66 4.51 1.10
N LEU A 37 2.90 4.02 1.13
CA LEU A 37 3.24 2.81 1.89
C LEU A 37 3.07 3.04 3.40
N ALA A 38 3.50 4.20 3.91
CA ALA A 38 3.28 4.57 5.31
C ALA A 38 1.77 4.65 5.63
N GLU A 39 1.00 5.34 4.79
CA GLU A 39 -0.46 5.44 4.92
C GLU A 39 -1.14 4.06 4.90
N LEU A 40 -0.71 3.17 4.00
CA LEU A 40 -1.22 1.81 3.89
C LEU A 40 -0.98 1.04 5.19
N ARG A 41 0.20 1.18 5.76
CA ARG A 41 0.58 0.51 7.01
C ARG A 41 -0.22 1.00 8.19
N GLU A 42 -0.27 2.31 8.40
CA GLU A 42 -1.05 2.90 9.50
C GLU A 42 -2.53 2.51 9.41
N THR A 43 -3.12 2.59 8.21
CA THR A 43 -4.53 2.23 8.00
C THR A 43 -4.77 0.74 8.25
N TYR A 44 -3.87 -0.13 7.78
CA TYR A 44 -3.96 -1.58 8.02
C TYR A 44 -3.84 -1.92 9.50
N ASP A 45 -2.86 -1.35 10.21
CA ASP A 45 -2.63 -1.60 11.63
C ASP A 45 -3.80 -1.08 12.48
N GLU A 46 -4.34 0.09 12.15
CA GLU A 46 -5.55 0.65 12.78
C GLU A 46 -6.74 -0.32 12.62
N MET A 47 -7.04 -0.75 11.39
CA MET A 47 -8.16 -1.64 11.13
C MET A 47 -8.00 -3.03 11.78
N CYS A 48 -6.76 -3.52 11.88
CA CYS A 48 -6.45 -4.75 12.60
C CYS A 48 -6.70 -4.60 14.11
N SER A 49 -6.20 -3.51 14.72
CA SER A 49 -6.35 -3.27 16.16
C SER A 49 -7.82 -3.08 16.57
N GLN A 50 -8.63 -2.49 15.69
CA GLN A 50 -10.06 -2.30 15.90
C GLN A 50 -10.92 -3.53 15.52
N GLY A 51 -10.31 -4.62 15.06
CA GLY A 51 -11.02 -5.83 14.64
C GLY A 51 -11.93 -5.65 13.42
N LYS A 52 -11.67 -4.64 12.59
CA LYS A 52 -12.51 -4.31 11.42
C LYS A 52 -12.23 -5.17 10.18
N LEU A 53 -11.07 -5.85 10.15
CA LEU A 53 -10.72 -6.79 9.08
C LEU A 53 -10.98 -8.23 9.52
N LYS A 54 -11.65 -8.99 8.66
CA LYS A 54 -11.74 -10.45 8.81
C LYS A 54 -10.37 -11.09 8.57
N GLU A 55 -10.15 -12.29 9.12
CA GLU A 55 -8.87 -13.02 9.06
C GLU A 55 -8.31 -13.16 7.63
N LYS A 56 -9.16 -13.55 6.67
CA LYS A 56 -8.73 -13.69 5.28
C LYS A 56 -8.23 -12.37 4.67
N PRO A 57 -9.01 -11.27 4.61
CA PRO A 57 -8.49 -9.99 4.15
C PRO A 57 -7.28 -9.51 4.94
N LYS A 58 -7.25 -9.67 6.27
CA LYS A 58 -6.09 -9.32 7.10
C LYS A 58 -4.81 -9.99 6.58
N ALA A 59 -4.84 -11.30 6.34
CA ALA A 59 -3.71 -12.02 5.75
C ALA A 59 -3.36 -11.52 4.33
N GLU A 60 -4.37 -11.32 3.48
CA GLU A 60 -4.18 -10.83 2.10
C GLU A 60 -3.49 -9.45 2.07
N TYR A 61 -3.95 -8.48 2.85
CA TYR A 61 -3.36 -7.13 2.90
C TYR A 61 -2.02 -7.10 3.62
N GLY A 62 -1.81 -7.92 4.66
CA GLY A 62 -0.51 -8.06 5.31
C GLY A 62 0.57 -8.53 4.34
N LEU A 63 0.26 -9.49 3.47
CA LEU A 63 1.17 -9.93 2.41
C LEU A 63 1.46 -8.82 1.38
N LYS A 64 0.43 -8.11 0.91
CA LYS A 64 0.62 -6.98 -0.02
C LYS A 64 1.53 -5.91 0.59
N LEU A 65 1.31 -5.57 1.86
CA LEU A 65 2.12 -4.59 2.60
C LEU A 65 3.58 -5.03 2.69
N ALA A 66 3.84 -6.29 3.03
CA ALA A 66 5.20 -6.83 3.07
C ALA A 66 5.90 -6.75 1.71
N VAL A 67 5.20 -7.10 0.63
CA VAL A 67 5.71 -7.01 -0.75
C VAL A 67 6.08 -5.57 -1.12
N TYR A 68 5.20 -4.60 -0.82
CA TYR A 68 5.50 -3.20 -1.12
C TYR A 68 6.61 -2.63 -0.24
N ALA A 69 6.64 -2.99 1.04
CA ALA A 69 7.71 -2.60 1.94
C ALA A 69 9.08 -3.07 1.43
N GLU A 70 9.18 -4.33 0.99
CA GLU A 70 10.42 -4.85 0.40
C GLU A 70 10.79 -4.12 -0.88
N LYS A 71 9.82 -3.91 -1.79
CA LYS A 71 10.04 -3.20 -3.05
C LYS A 71 10.54 -1.77 -2.84
N LEU A 72 10.04 -1.09 -1.81
CA LEU A 72 10.36 0.30 -1.50
C LEU A 72 11.57 0.47 -0.56
N LYS A 73 12.15 -0.59 0.01
CA LYS A 73 13.37 -0.48 0.86
C LYS A 73 14.53 0.25 0.18
N GLY A 74 14.67 0.13 -1.13
CA GLY A 74 15.71 0.80 -1.92
C GLY A 74 15.38 2.23 -2.33
N TYR A 75 14.15 2.70 -2.11
CA TYR A 75 13.70 4.02 -2.53
C TYR A 75 14.10 5.03 -1.45
N SER A 76 15.36 5.50 -1.50
CA SER A 76 15.84 6.61 -0.66
C SER A 76 16.16 7.83 -1.52
N HIS A 77 16.07 9.03 -0.95
CA HIS A 77 16.41 10.30 -1.60
C HIS A 77 17.83 10.34 -2.22
N LYS A 78 18.73 9.39 -1.90
CA LYS A 78 20.06 9.30 -2.50
C LYS A 78 20.05 8.97 -4.00
N ASP A 79 18.92 8.51 -4.54
CA ASP A 79 18.78 8.19 -5.97
C ASP A 79 18.38 9.39 -6.84
N GLN A 80 18.17 10.58 -6.27
CA GLN A 80 18.01 11.78 -7.10
C GLN A 80 19.34 12.11 -7.76
N LYS A 81 19.47 11.78 -9.05
CA LYS A 81 20.53 12.36 -9.88
C LYS A 81 20.34 13.87 -9.89
N PRO A 82 21.35 14.69 -9.55
CA PRO A 82 21.25 16.13 -9.72
C PRO A 82 21.13 16.40 -11.22
N TYR A 83 19.94 16.80 -11.67
CA TYR A 83 19.80 17.36 -13.02
C TYR A 83 20.22 18.83 -12.97
N TRP A 84 21.47 19.07 -13.31
CA TRP A 84 21.97 20.36 -13.78
C TRP A 84 23.00 20.09 -14.89
N HIS A 85 22.58 20.25 -16.15
CA HIS A 85 23.45 20.50 -17.29
C HIS A 85 22.95 21.77 -17.97
#